data_AF-A0A3M4WDF5-F1
#
_entry.id   AF-A0A3M4WDF5-F1
#
_cell.length_a   1.000
_cell.length_b   1.000
_cell.length_c   1.000
_cell.angle_alpha   90.00
_cell.angle_beta   90.00
_cell.angle_gamma   90.00
#
_symmetry.space_group_name_H-M   'P 1'
#
loop_
_entity.id
_entity.type
_entity.pdbx_description
1 polymer ?
#
loop_
_entity_poly.entity_id
_entity_poly.type
_entity_poly.pdbx_seq_one_letter_code
_entity_poly.pdbx_strand_id
1 'polypeptide(L)'
;MIDTPPPKAPPLYPKSHLLAASGIAALLSLALLVFPSSEVEAKRTNLVLDLEAPTDQNAQDQDAQQATQATPDSTVSPFAQVDNGEDQSQESASAQPTPTTDMKSPNHKEVVVSKGDTLSTLFEKVGLPATTVHEVMASDKQAKQFSKLQNGQVLQFELSPDGQLKQLHSKLSELETISLSKTDAGFTFSREVSQPTVRETYAHAVINSSLSLSAQRAGLSHSMTMDMANIFGYDIDFAQDIRKGDEFDVVYEQKVINGKTVGTGNILSARFTNRGKTYTAIRYTNKQGNTNYYTADGNSMRKAFIRTPVDFARISSMFSMGRKHPILNKIRAHKGVDYAAPRGTPIKATGDGKVLLAGRRGGYGNTVIIQHGETYRTLYGHMQGFAKGVQTGGSVKQGQVIGYIGTTGLSTGPHLHYEFQVNGVHVDPLGQKLPMADPIAKSEKQRFMQQSQPLMARMDHDKATTLASNKR
;
A
#
# COMPACT_ATOMS: atom_id res chain seq x y z
N MET A 1 -56.83 5.97 61.25
CA MET A 1 -57.83 5.49 60.28
C MET A 1 -58.29 6.73 59.52
N ILE A 2 -58.11 6.90 58.22
CA ILE A 2 -58.23 5.96 57.09
C ILE A 2 -57.11 6.29 56.08
N ASP A 3 -56.41 5.27 55.60
CA ASP A 3 -55.36 5.38 54.58
C ASP A 3 -55.99 5.01 53.22
N THR A 4 -56.02 5.95 52.28
CA THR A 4 -56.49 5.71 50.90
C THR A 4 -55.31 5.81 49.95
N PRO A 5 -55.02 4.77 49.14
CA PRO A 5 -53.89 4.79 48.22
C PRO A 5 -54.15 5.72 47.02
N PRO A 6 -53.09 6.32 46.44
CA PRO A 6 -53.22 7.24 45.31
C PRO A 6 -53.65 6.51 44.02
N PRO A 7 -54.30 7.20 43.07
CA PRO A 7 -54.85 6.59 41.86
C PRO A 7 -53.74 6.14 40.90
N LYS A 8 -53.93 4.95 40.30
CA LYS A 8 -53.00 4.40 39.29
C LYS A 8 -52.99 5.28 38.03
N ALA A 9 -51.78 5.57 37.54
CA ALA A 9 -51.56 6.32 36.30
C ALA A 9 -52.19 5.61 35.08
N PRO A 10 -52.75 6.37 34.12
CA PRO A 10 -53.37 5.79 32.93
C PRO A 10 -52.32 5.10 32.04
N PRO A 11 -52.70 4.03 31.32
CA PRO A 11 -51.78 3.29 30.47
C PRO A 11 -51.24 4.17 29.33
N LEU A 12 -49.95 4.02 29.04
CA LEU A 12 -49.18 4.80 28.04
C LEU A 12 -49.73 4.75 26.61
N TYR A 13 -50.61 3.79 26.29
CA TYR A 13 -51.23 3.65 24.96
C TYR A 13 -52.71 3.23 25.07
N PRO A 14 -53.61 3.77 24.22
CA PRO A 14 -54.99 3.31 24.14
C PRO A 14 -55.07 1.83 23.75
N LYS A 15 -56.02 1.08 24.33
CA LYS A 15 -56.18 -0.37 24.08
C LYS A 15 -56.38 -0.71 22.59
N SER A 16 -56.91 0.21 21.80
CA SER A 16 -57.04 0.09 20.34
C SER A 16 -55.69 -0.01 19.61
N HIS A 17 -54.63 0.67 20.07
CA HIS A 17 -53.31 0.58 19.45
C HIS A 17 -52.60 -0.73 19.77
N LEU A 18 -52.80 -1.28 20.98
CA LEU A 18 -52.28 -2.59 21.35
C LEU A 18 -52.95 -3.72 20.54
N LEU A 19 -54.26 -3.62 20.30
CA LEU A 19 -55.00 -4.55 19.44
C LEU A 19 -54.60 -4.44 17.95
N ALA A 20 -54.33 -3.23 17.46
CA ALA A 20 -53.84 -3.03 16.10
C ALA A 20 -52.42 -3.60 15.90
N ALA A 21 -51.53 -3.39 16.87
CA ALA A 21 -50.17 -3.91 16.82
C ALA A 21 -50.13 -5.44 16.90
N SER A 22 -50.97 -6.06 17.72
CA SER A 22 -51.07 -7.52 17.79
C SER A 22 -51.66 -8.13 16.52
N GLY A 23 -52.64 -7.47 15.89
CA GLY A 23 -53.19 -7.89 14.60
C GLY A 23 -52.17 -7.86 13.46
N ILE A 24 -51.35 -6.80 13.38
CA ILE A 24 -50.29 -6.68 12.36
C ILE A 24 -49.20 -7.74 12.57
N ALA A 25 -48.81 -8.00 13.82
CA ALA A 25 -47.82 -9.04 14.13
C ALA A 25 -48.34 -10.43 13.75
N ALA A 26 -49.60 -10.75 14.06
CA ALA A 26 -50.21 -12.03 13.70
C ALA A 26 -50.31 -12.22 12.17
N LEU A 27 -50.64 -11.17 11.41
CA LEU A 27 -50.68 -11.22 9.95
C LEU A 27 -49.29 -11.40 9.32
N LEU A 28 -48.25 -10.75 9.87
CA LEU A 28 -46.87 -10.94 9.42
C LEU A 28 -46.35 -12.34 9.70
N SER A 29 -46.67 -12.90 10.88
CA SER A 29 -46.30 -14.27 11.23
C SER A 29 -47.03 -15.31 10.36
N LEU A 30 -48.31 -15.07 10.03
CA LEU A 30 -49.06 -15.94 9.14
C LEU A 30 -48.54 -15.85 7.70
N ALA A 31 -48.16 -14.66 7.22
CA ALA A 31 -47.53 -14.49 5.91
C ALA A 31 -46.21 -15.27 5.80
N LEU A 32 -45.36 -15.23 6.83
CA LEU A 32 -44.10 -16.00 6.86
C LEU A 32 -44.29 -17.52 6.91
N LEU A 33 -45.45 -18.01 7.39
CA LEU A 33 -45.78 -19.43 7.39
C LEU A 33 -46.41 -19.91 6.07
N VAL A 34 -47.15 -19.04 5.38
CA VAL A 34 -47.89 -19.39 4.15
C VAL A 34 -47.03 -19.21 2.89
N PHE A 35 -46.01 -18.33 2.92
CA PHE A 35 -45.06 -18.20 1.82
C PHE A 35 -43.80 -19.04 2.11
N PRO A 36 -43.65 -20.25 1.52
CA PRO A 36 -42.41 -21.00 1.64
C PRO A 36 -41.27 -20.17 1.03
N SER A 37 -40.22 -19.94 1.82
CA SER A 37 -38.98 -19.33 1.34
C SER A 37 -38.43 -20.19 0.21
N SER A 38 -38.28 -19.62 -0.98
CA SER A 38 -37.60 -20.28 -2.10
C SER A 38 -36.21 -20.75 -1.66
N GLU A 39 -35.91 -22.02 -1.88
CA GLU A 39 -34.57 -22.58 -1.66
C GLU A 39 -33.52 -21.74 -2.39
N VAL A 40 -32.62 -21.13 -1.62
CA VAL A 40 -31.44 -20.46 -2.19
C VAL A 40 -30.37 -21.52 -2.34
N GLU A 41 -30.42 -22.24 -3.45
CA GLU A 41 -29.33 -23.11 -3.89
C GLU A 41 -28.18 -22.23 -4.38
N ALA A 42 -27.05 -22.23 -3.66
CA ALA A 42 -25.85 -21.52 -4.06
C ALA A 42 -25.24 -22.20 -5.30
N LYS A 43 -25.70 -21.83 -6.50
CA LYS A 43 -24.98 -22.16 -7.74
C LYS A 43 -23.63 -21.46 -7.74
N ARG A 44 -22.56 -22.22 -7.48
CA ARG A 44 -21.20 -21.86 -7.86
C ARG A 44 -21.16 -21.68 -9.37
N THR A 45 -21.01 -20.45 -9.83
CA THR A 45 -20.64 -20.16 -11.21
C THR A 45 -19.17 -20.54 -11.40
N ASN A 46 -18.90 -21.77 -11.84
CA ASN A 46 -17.58 -22.11 -12.38
C ASN A 46 -17.54 -21.56 -13.80
N LEU A 47 -16.81 -20.47 -14.00
CA LEU A 47 -16.45 -20.01 -15.35
C LEU A 47 -15.24 -20.83 -15.80
N VAL A 48 -15.48 -21.86 -16.60
CA VAL A 48 -14.42 -22.53 -17.37
C VAL A 48 -14.14 -21.61 -18.56
N LEU A 49 -12.99 -20.97 -18.58
CA LEU A 49 -12.47 -20.33 -19.80
C LEU A 49 -11.82 -21.44 -20.64
N ASP A 50 -12.54 -21.94 -21.63
CA ASP A 50 -11.92 -22.59 -22.78
C ASP A 50 -11.42 -21.49 -23.72
N LEU A 51 -10.10 -21.34 -23.81
CA LEU A 51 -9.45 -20.55 -24.84
C LEU A 51 -9.29 -21.44 -26.08
N GLU A 52 -10.26 -21.38 -26.99
CA GLU A 52 -10.05 -21.80 -28.37
C GLU A 52 -9.16 -20.77 -29.07
N ALA A 53 -8.06 -21.24 -29.66
CA ALA A 53 -7.18 -20.44 -30.49
C ALA A 53 -7.93 -20.00 -31.76
N PRO A 54 -7.75 -18.75 -32.23
CA PRO A 54 -8.44 -18.30 -33.43
C PRO A 54 -7.87 -19.04 -34.65
N THR A 55 -8.71 -19.85 -35.27
CA THR A 55 -8.52 -20.38 -36.61
C THR A 55 -8.89 -19.32 -37.64
N ASP A 56 -8.13 -19.37 -38.73
CA ASP A 56 -8.13 -18.47 -39.86
C ASP A 56 -9.50 -18.25 -40.51
N GLN A 57 -9.83 -16.98 -40.77
CA GLN A 57 -10.66 -16.58 -41.89
C GLN A 57 -9.93 -15.49 -42.66
N ASN A 58 -9.16 -15.90 -43.67
CA ASN A 58 -8.94 -15.14 -44.88
C ASN A 58 -8.48 -16.10 -45.98
N ALA A 59 -9.46 -16.63 -46.72
CA ALA A 59 -9.25 -17.26 -48.00
C ALA A 59 -10.39 -16.82 -48.93
N GLN A 60 -10.09 -15.89 -49.84
CA GLN A 60 -10.53 -15.85 -51.22
C GLN A 60 -9.94 -14.60 -51.90
N ASP A 61 -8.81 -14.79 -52.56
CA ASP A 61 -8.74 -14.53 -54.00
C ASP A 61 -7.61 -15.37 -54.62
N GLN A 62 -7.99 -16.08 -55.67
CA GLN A 62 -7.19 -17.00 -56.47
C GLN A 62 -6.32 -16.19 -57.44
N ASP A 63 -5.08 -16.57 -57.71
CA ASP A 63 -4.75 -17.52 -58.78
C ASP A 63 -3.26 -17.42 -59.20
N ALA A 64 -2.78 -18.53 -59.77
CA ALA A 64 -1.60 -18.68 -60.64
C ALA A 64 -0.24 -19.13 -60.04
N GLN A 65 0.11 -20.36 -60.46
CA GLN A 65 1.44 -20.96 -60.72
C GLN A 65 2.14 -21.66 -59.53
N GLN A 66 2.14 -23.00 -59.35
CA GLN A 66 2.48 -24.17 -60.18
C GLN A 66 3.85 -24.78 -59.77
N ALA A 67 3.78 -26.00 -59.21
CA ALA A 67 4.81 -27.07 -59.10
C ALA A 67 6.10 -26.76 -58.29
N THR A 68 6.72 -27.63 -57.48
CA THR A 68 6.91 -29.09 -57.53
C THR A 68 7.44 -29.59 -56.17
N GLN A 69 7.28 -30.89 -55.91
CA GLN A 69 7.78 -31.71 -54.79
C GLN A 69 9.31 -31.60 -54.53
N ALA A 70 9.75 -31.75 -53.27
CA ALA A 70 10.70 -32.79 -52.81
C ALA A 70 11.19 -32.56 -51.36
N THR A 71 11.48 -33.68 -50.70
CA THR A 71 11.99 -33.95 -49.34
C THR A 71 13.36 -33.33 -49.00
N PRO A 72 13.78 -33.36 -47.71
CA PRO A 72 14.87 -32.56 -47.18
C PRO A 72 16.23 -33.22 -47.41
N ASP A 73 17.24 -32.40 -47.67
CA ASP A 73 18.63 -32.84 -47.56
C ASP A 73 19.50 -31.77 -46.93
N SER A 74 20.37 -32.26 -46.07
CA SER A 74 21.43 -31.59 -45.35
C SER A 74 22.48 -30.97 -46.28
N THR A 75 22.86 -29.72 -46.03
CA THR A 75 24.12 -29.15 -46.52
C THR A 75 24.80 -28.29 -45.46
N VAL A 76 26.04 -28.68 -45.16
CA VAL A 76 27.05 -27.99 -44.37
C VAL A 76 27.76 -26.92 -45.21
N SER A 77 28.42 -25.98 -44.50
CA SER A 77 29.59 -25.16 -44.89
C SER A 77 29.31 -23.77 -45.50
N PRO A 78 30.28 -22.82 -45.54
CA PRO A 78 31.69 -22.85 -45.12
C PRO A 78 32.20 -21.53 -44.43
N PHE A 79 33.52 -21.45 -44.22
CA PHE A 79 34.41 -20.32 -43.83
C PHE A 79 34.89 -20.34 -42.37
N ALA A 80 36.18 -20.26 -42.04
CA ALA A 80 37.45 -20.54 -42.72
C ALA A 80 38.52 -20.52 -41.61
N GLN A 81 39.43 -21.50 -41.62
CA GLN A 81 40.66 -21.51 -40.82
C GLN A 81 41.75 -20.69 -41.52
N VAL A 82 42.63 -20.09 -40.73
CA VAL A 82 44.00 -19.71 -41.12
C VAL A 82 44.96 -20.24 -40.06
N ASP A 83 46.18 -20.49 -40.54
CA ASP A 83 47.12 -21.56 -40.28
C ASP A 83 48.11 -21.33 -39.11
N ASN A 84 48.79 -22.42 -38.74
CA ASN A 84 49.81 -22.59 -37.72
C ASN A 84 51.14 -21.86 -38.01
N GLY A 85 51.87 -21.56 -36.92
CA GLY A 85 53.33 -21.38 -36.91
C GLY A 85 53.89 -21.83 -35.56
N GLU A 86 54.76 -22.84 -35.60
CA GLU A 86 55.44 -23.46 -34.46
C GLU A 86 56.52 -22.54 -33.85
N ASP A 87 56.66 -22.53 -32.52
CA ASP A 87 57.98 -22.44 -31.89
C ASP A 87 57.99 -23.08 -30.48
N GLN A 88 59.13 -23.63 -30.12
CA GLN A 88 59.35 -24.53 -28.99
C GLN A 88 59.58 -23.81 -27.64
N SER A 89 59.35 -24.56 -26.56
CA SER A 89 59.96 -24.46 -25.22
C SER A 89 59.43 -23.40 -24.24
N GLN A 90 58.76 -23.83 -23.17
CA GLN A 90 59.37 -24.04 -21.84
C GLN A 90 58.27 -24.36 -20.79
N GLU A 91 58.53 -25.40 -19.99
CA GLU A 91 57.80 -25.73 -18.78
C GLU A 91 57.69 -24.53 -17.84
N SER A 92 56.47 -24.21 -17.41
CA SER A 92 56.19 -23.56 -16.14
C SER A 92 54.79 -23.95 -15.71
N ALA A 93 54.73 -24.84 -14.72
CA ALA A 93 53.51 -25.27 -14.08
C ALA A 93 52.76 -24.05 -13.50
N SER A 94 51.65 -23.67 -14.15
CA SER A 94 50.65 -22.78 -13.57
C SER A 94 49.37 -23.59 -13.38
N ALA A 95 49.02 -23.81 -12.12
CA ALA A 95 47.80 -24.49 -11.72
C ALA A 95 46.59 -23.75 -12.31
N GLN A 96 45.90 -24.40 -13.24
CA GLN A 96 44.54 -24.00 -13.60
C GLN A 96 43.66 -24.13 -12.33
N PRO A 97 42.91 -23.09 -11.93
CA PRO A 97 41.87 -23.26 -10.94
C PRO A 97 40.80 -24.15 -11.56
N THR A 98 40.74 -25.39 -11.11
CA THR A 98 39.62 -26.29 -11.33
C THR A 98 38.35 -25.58 -10.87
N PRO A 99 37.25 -25.61 -11.65
CA PRO A 99 35.98 -25.10 -11.20
C PRO A 99 35.55 -25.95 -9.99
N THR A 100 35.61 -25.38 -8.80
CA THR A 100 35.01 -25.98 -7.60
C THR A 100 33.50 -25.95 -7.77
N THR A 101 32.95 -26.99 -8.38
CA THR A 101 31.58 -27.42 -8.13
C THR A 101 31.46 -27.65 -6.62
N ASP A 102 30.74 -26.78 -5.93
CA ASP A 102 30.36 -26.95 -4.53
C ASP A 102 29.68 -28.32 -4.35
N MET A 103 30.45 -29.31 -3.90
CA MET A 103 29.89 -30.57 -3.41
C MET A 103 29.15 -30.26 -2.10
N LYS A 104 27.85 -30.01 -2.19
CA LYS A 104 26.95 -29.96 -1.03
C LYS A 104 27.19 -31.23 -0.20
N SER A 105 27.63 -31.07 1.05
CA SER A 105 27.85 -32.16 2.01
C SER A 105 26.64 -33.09 2.07
N PRO A 106 26.79 -34.41 2.30
CA PRO A 106 25.67 -35.37 2.34
C PRO A 106 24.59 -35.03 3.38
N ASN A 107 24.94 -34.22 4.38
CA ASN A 107 24.07 -33.76 5.45
C ASN A 107 23.36 -32.43 5.14
N HIS A 108 23.62 -31.80 3.98
CA HIS A 108 22.89 -30.63 3.54
C HIS A 108 21.60 -31.05 2.84
N LYS A 109 20.45 -30.58 3.34
CA LYS A 109 19.13 -30.83 2.76
C LYS A 109 18.48 -29.50 2.40
N GLU A 110 17.78 -29.46 1.28
CA GLU A 110 17.01 -28.28 0.86
C GLU A 110 15.56 -28.66 0.66
N VAL A 111 14.65 -27.83 1.17
CA VAL A 111 13.21 -28.03 1.02
C VAL A 111 12.60 -26.73 0.54
N VAL A 112 11.79 -26.85 -0.52
CA VAL A 112 11.00 -25.73 -1.06
C VAL A 112 9.62 -25.76 -0.40
N VAL A 113 9.22 -24.62 0.16
CA VAL A 113 7.91 -24.42 0.77
C VAL A 113 6.83 -24.46 -0.30
N SER A 114 5.85 -25.34 -0.11
CA SER A 114 4.66 -25.45 -0.95
C SER A 114 3.40 -25.00 -0.20
N LYS A 115 2.29 -24.82 -0.94
CA LYS A 115 1.00 -24.43 -0.34
C LYS A 115 0.56 -25.46 0.70
N GLY A 116 0.31 -25.00 1.93
CA GLY A 116 -0.14 -25.84 3.04
C GLY A 116 0.98 -26.42 3.91
N ASP A 117 2.25 -26.19 3.54
CA ASP A 117 3.37 -26.57 4.39
C ASP A 117 3.41 -25.77 5.69
N THR A 118 3.83 -26.43 6.77
CA THR A 118 4.14 -25.83 8.06
C THR A 118 5.61 -26.10 8.38
N LEU A 119 6.18 -25.39 9.35
CA LEU A 119 7.57 -25.63 9.73
C LEU A 119 7.78 -27.08 10.21
N SER A 120 6.80 -27.66 10.90
CA SER A 120 6.83 -29.06 11.34
C SER A 120 6.85 -30.03 10.18
N THR A 121 6.00 -29.84 9.16
CA THR A 121 5.99 -30.74 7.99
C THR A 121 7.26 -30.61 7.15
N LEU A 122 7.90 -29.43 7.14
CA LEU A 122 9.18 -29.22 6.46
C LEU A 122 10.36 -29.88 7.19
N PHE A 123 10.35 -29.87 8.53
CA PHE A 123 11.34 -30.56 9.34
C PHE A 123 11.20 -32.09 9.20
N GLU A 124 9.98 -32.60 9.17
CA GLU A 124 9.69 -34.02 8.96
C GLU A 124 10.23 -34.51 7.60
N LYS A 125 10.09 -33.72 6.53
CA LYS A 125 10.64 -34.03 5.18
C LYS A 125 12.16 -34.24 5.17
N VAL A 126 12.89 -33.69 6.15
CA VAL A 126 14.35 -33.88 6.30
C VAL A 126 14.72 -34.81 7.45
N GLY A 127 13.75 -35.51 8.03
CA GLY A 127 13.96 -36.49 9.09
C GLY A 127 14.12 -35.90 10.50
N LEU A 128 13.75 -34.63 10.70
CA LEU A 128 13.82 -33.97 12.01
C LEU A 128 12.48 -34.11 12.77
N PRO A 129 12.52 -34.44 14.07
CA PRO A 129 11.30 -34.59 14.87
C PRO A 129 10.67 -33.23 15.24
N ALA A 130 9.37 -33.26 15.57
CA ALA A 130 8.64 -32.07 15.98
C ALA A 130 9.21 -31.37 17.23
N THR A 131 9.91 -32.11 18.11
CA THR A 131 10.60 -31.55 19.28
C THR A 131 11.67 -30.54 18.88
N THR A 132 12.39 -30.77 17.78
CA THR A 132 13.41 -29.84 17.28
C THR A 132 12.79 -28.53 16.79
N VAL A 133 11.56 -28.56 16.27
CA VAL A 133 10.81 -27.34 15.92
C VAL A 133 10.51 -26.53 17.17
N HIS A 134 10.08 -27.18 18.25
CA HIS A 134 9.82 -26.50 19.52
C HIS A 134 11.07 -25.88 20.12
N GLU A 135 12.21 -26.59 20.10
CA GLU A 135 13.50 -26.08 20.55
C GLU A 135 13.92 -24.84 19.75
N VAL A 136 13.83 -24.90 18.43
CA VAL A 136 14.13 -23.77 17.53
C VAL A 136 13.20 -22.58 17.81
N MET A 137 11.90 -22.80 17.97
CA MET A 137 10.94 -21.71 18.21
C MET A 137 11.07 -21.09 19.60
N ALA A 138 11.58 -21.85 20.57
CA ALA A 138 11.80 -21.40 21.94
C ALA A 138 13.14 -20.69 22.14
N SER A 139 14.12 -20.93 21.27
CA SER A 139 15.49 -20.44 21.45
C SER A 139 15.63 -18.91 21.31
N ASP A 140 14.85 -18.30 20.42
CA ASP A 140 14.82 -16.85 20.21
C ASP A 140 13.42 -16.37 19.81
N LYS A 141 13.01 -15.19 20.29
CA LYS A 141 11.73 -14.57 19.89
C LYS A 141 11.65 -14.32 18.38
N GLN A 142 12.80 -14.05 17.74
CA GLN A 142 12.95 -13.81 16.31
C GLN A 142 12.95 -15.12 15.49
N ALA A 143 13.22 -16.28 16.10
CA ALA A 143 13.17 -17.57 15.41
C ALA A 143 11.76 -17.88 14.86
N LYS A 144 10.71 -17.27 15.44
CA LYS A 144 9.34 -17.27 14.89
C LYS A 144 9.25 -16.74 13.45
N GLN A 145 10.28 -16.08 12.93
CA GLN A 145 10.30 -15.70 11.52
C GLN A 145 10.31 -16.93 10.59
N PHE A 146 10.91 -18.06 11.01
CA PHE A 146 10.90 -19.30 10.21
C PHE A 146 9.51 -19.93 10.07
N SER A 147 8.51 -19.54 10.88
CA SER A 147 7.14 -20.00 10.70
C SER A 147 6.31 -19.12 9.76
N LYS A 148 6.81 -17.94 9.35
CA LYS A 148 6.17 -17.06 8.36
C LYS A 148 6.57 -17.45 6.94
N LEU A 149 6.20 -18.66 6.56
CA LEU A 149 6.60 -19.29 5.31
C LEU A 149 5.90 -18.63 4.10
N GLN A 150 6.65 -18.41 3.03
CA GLN A 150 6.12 -17.99 1.73
C GLN A 150 6.20 -19.12 0.72
N ASN A 151 5.20 -19.22 -0.16
CA ASN A 151 5.22 -20.21 -1.24
C ASN A 151 6.45 -20.01 -2.13
N GLY A 152 7.20 -21.08 -2.40
CA GLY A 152 8.46 -21.06 -3.15
C GLY A 152 9.70 -20.68 -2.34
N GLN A 153 9.56 -20.35 -1.05
CA GLN A 153 10.70 -20.09 -0.17
C GLN A 153 11.53 -21.36 0.02
N VAL A 154 12.87 -21.23 0.09
CA VAL A 154 13.77 -22.37 0.32
C VAL A 154 14.28 -22.36 1.75
N LEU A 155 14.17 -23.50 2.43
CA LEU A 155 14.83 -23.77 3.71
C LEU A 155 15.97 -24.74 3.46
N GLN A 156 17.15 -24.38 3.95
CA GLN A 156 18.36 -25.18 3.86
C GLN A 156 18.73 -25.66 5.26
N PHE A 157 18.90 -26.96 5.40
CA PHE A 157 19.18 -27.64 6.66
C PHE A 157 20.57 -28.25 6.57
N GLU A 158 21.42 -27.94 7.54
CA GLU A 158 22.65 -28.68 7.77
C GLU A 158 22.44 -29.60 8.97
N LEU A 159 22.55 -30.90 8.72
CA LEU A 159 22.44 -31.92 9.77
C LEU A 159 23.84 -32.33 10.26
N SER A 160 23.94 -32.69 11.53
CA SER A 160 25.10 -33.40 12.04
C SER A 160 25.08 -34.88 11.58
N PRO A 161 26.22 -35.60 11.63
CA PRO A 161 26.27 -37.01 11.22
C PRO A 161 25.31 -37.94 11.98
N ASP A 162 24.91 -37.57 13.19
CA ASP A 162 23.91 -38.27 14.02
C ASP A 162 22.46 -37.81 13.72
N GLY A 163 22.24 -37.01 12.68
CA GLY A 163 20.91 -36.62 12.20
C GLY A 163 20.26 -35.46 12.96
N GLN A 164 20.99 -34.77 13.84
CA GLN A 164 20.46 -33.60 14.54
C GLN A 164 20.60 -32.32 13.70
N LEU A 165 19.71 -31.35 13.92
CA LEU A 165 19.83 -30.05 13.27
C LEU A 165 21.04 -29.29 13.81
N LYS A 166 21.99 -28.97 12.93
CA LYS A 166 23.17 -28.14 13.25
C LYS A 166 22.95 -26.70 12.80
N GLN A 167 22.45 -26.50 11.57
CA GLN A 167 22.09 -25.17 11.08
C GLN A 167 20.79 -25.21 10.27
N LEU A 168 20.02 -24.13 10.36
CA LEU A 168 18.89 -23.85 9.49
C LEU A 168 19.10 -22.47 8.87
N HIS A 169 19.03 -22.39 7.55
CA HIS A 169 19.22 -21.17 6.79
C HIS A 169 18.01 -20.95 5.88
N SER A 170 17.53 -19.71 5.76
CA SER A 170 16.58 -19.34 4.71
C SER A 170 16.84 -17.92 4.22
N LYS A 171 16.89 -17.77 2.89
CA LYS A 171 16.95 -16.47 2.22
C LYS A 171 15.53 -15.92 2.10
N LEU A 172 15.21 -14.86 2.85
CA LEU A 172 13.89 -14.22 2.83
C LEU A 172 13.72 -13.31 1.62
N SER A 173 14.80 -12.68 1.19
CA SER A 173 14.87 -11.87 -0.03
C SER A 173 16.31 -11.79 -0.53
N GLU A 174 16.53 -11.13 -1.66
CA GLU A 174 17.90 -10.80 -2.09
C GLU A 174 18.67 -9.91 -1.12
N LEU A 175 17.97 -9.22 -0.19
CA LEU A 175 18.57 -8.34 0.81
C LEU A 175 18.69 -8.98 2.19
N GLU A 176 18.02 -10.09 2.44
CA GLU A 176 17.82 -10.58 3.80
C GLU A 176 17.88 -12.10 3.88
N THR A 177 18.75 -12.55 4.77
CA THR A 177 18.95 -13.95 5.11
C THR A 177 18.76 -14.12 6.61
N ILE A 178 18.08 -15.20 7.01
CA ILE A 178 17.97 -15.62 8.39
C ILE A 178 18.63 -16.98 8.58
N SER A 179 19.30 -17.15 9.70
CA SER A 179 19.91 -18.42 10.07
C SER A 179 19.74 -18.73 11.55
N LEU A 180 19.79 -20.01 11.87
CA LEU A 180 19.89 -20.54 13.21
C LEU A 180 21.05 -21.52 13.24
N SER A 181 21.89 -21.40 14.25
CA SER A 181 23.02 -22.30 14.46
C SER A 181 22.94 -22.91 15.85
N LYS A 182 23.14 -24.23 15.94
CA LYS A 182 23.22 -24.95 17.22
C LYS A 182 24.51 -24.57 17.94
N THR A 183 24.39 -24.28 19.22
CA THR A 183 25.45 -23.95 20.18
C THR A 183 25.24 -24.76 21.46
N ASP A 184 26.20 -24.70 22.39
CA ASP A 184 26.10 -25.39 23.67
C ASP A 184 24.90 -24.93 24.53
N ALA A 185 24.41 -23.71 24.31
CA ALA A 185 23.27 -23.12 25.01
C ALA A 185 21.92 -23.27 24.26
N GLY A 186 21.89 -24.02 23.15
CA GLY A 186 20.71 -24.13 22.27
C GLY A 186 20.94 -23.49 20.91
N PHE A 187 19.87 -23.01 20.25
CA PHE A 187 19.99 -22.39 18.92
C PHE A 187 20.10 -20.86 18.99
N THR A 188 21.12 -20.30 18.34
CA THR A 188 21.30 -18.84 18.22
C THR A 188 20.80 -18.37 16.87
N PHE A 189 19.93 -17.36 16.88
CA PHE A 189 19.39 -16.73 15.67
C PHE A 189 20.34 -15.65 15.15
N SER A 190 20.57 -15.62 13.84
CA SER A 190 21.23 -14.53 13.14
C SER A 190 20.36 -14.04 11.98
N ARG A 191 20.45 -12.73 11.72
CA ARG A 191 19.82 -12.08 10.57
C ARG A 191 20.86 -11.22 9.89
N GLU A 192 21.13 -11.56 8.65
CA GLU A 192 22.05 -10.82 7.80
C GLU A 192 21.24 -10.02 6.80
N VAL A 193 21.42 -8.70 6.84
CA VAL A 193 20.80 -7.77 5.89
C VAL A 193 21.91 -7.21 5.01
N SER A 194 21.93 -7.64 3.75
CA SER A 194 22.86 -7.12 2.76
C SER A 194 22.51 -5.67 2.44
N GLN A 195 23.52 -4.80 2.42
CA GLN A 195 23.35 -3.39 2.05
C GLN A 195 23.43 -3.28 0.52
N PRO A 196 22.32 -3.00 -0.19
CA PRO A 196 22.36 -2.82 -1.62
C PRO A 196 23.06 -1.50 -1.97
N THR A 197 23.77 -1.49 -3.09
CA THR A 197 24.18 -0.23 -3.71
C THR A 197 22.94 0.44 -4.27
N VAL A 198 22.72 1.70 -3.90
CA VAL A 198 21.64 2.53 -4.46
C VAL A 198 22.20 3.31 -5.62
N ARG A 199 21.57 3.18 -6.80
CA ARG A 199 21.87 4.00 -7.97
C ARG A 199 20.61 4.70 -8.45
N GLU A 200 20.78 5.88 -9.04
CA GLU A 200 19.70 6.59 -9.70
C GLU A 200 19.49 6.04 -11.11
N THR A 201 18.23 5.79 -11.48
CA THR A 201 17.84 5.32 -12.80
C THR A 201 16.67 6.14 -13.33
N TYR A 202 16.40 6.00 -14.63
CA TYR A 202 15.39 6.76 -15.35
C TYR A 202 14.47 5.80 -16.11
N ALA A 203 13.17 6.10 -16.08
CA ALA A 203 12.16 5.42 -16.88
C ALA A 203 11.27 6.42 -17.60
N HIS A 204 10.88 6.06 -18.82
CA HIS A 204 9.99 6.84 -19.68
C HIS A 204 8.92 5.92 -20.27
N ALA A 205 7.69 6.40 -20.36
CA ALA A 205 6.69 5.73 -21.18
C ALA A 205 5.65 6.71 -21.75
N VAL A 206 5.14 6.34 -22.93
CA VAL A 206 3.90 6.89 -23.50
C VAL A 206 2.77 5.92 -23.21
N ILE A 207 1.67 6.44 -22.68
CA ILE A 207 0.48 5.69 -22.33
C ILE A 207 -0.24 5.29 -23.61
N ASN A 208 -0.41 3.98 -23.78
CA ASN A 208 -1.13 3.40 -24.92
C ASN A 208 -2.48 2.79 -24.53
N SER A 209 -2.53 2.07 -23.41
CA SER A 209 -3.75 1.42 -22.91
C SER A 209 -4.07 1.85 -21.48
N SER A 210 -3.15 1.60 -20.55
CA SER A 210 -3.27 2.01 -19.15
C SER A 210 -1.93 2.50 -18.61
N LEU A 211 -2.00 3.29 -17.54
CA LEU A 211 -0.81 3.69 -16.78
C LEU A 211 -0.03 2.48 -16.27
N SER A 212 -0.73 1.51 -15.68
CA SER A 212 -0.12 0.31 -15.09
C SER A 212 0.67 -0.50 -16.11
N LEU A 213 0.10 -0.78 -17.28
CA LEU A 213 0.78 -1.56 -18.31
C LEU A 213 1.95 -0.80 -18.92
N SER A 214 1.79 0.51 -19.14
CA SER A 214 2.85 1.35 -19.71
C SER A 214 4.02 1.50 -18.73
N ALA A 215 3.73 1.66 -17.44
CA ALA A 215 4.72 1.67 -16.36
C ALA A 215 5.46 0.33 -16.21
N GLN A 216 4.73 -0.79 -16.25
CA GLN A 216 5.34 -2.11 -16.20
C GLN A 216 6.30 -2.33 -17.40
N ARG A 217 5.90 -1.93 -18.61
CA ARG A 217 6.75 -2.01 -19.81
C ARG A 217 7.99 -1.13 -19.72
N ALA A 218 7.90 0.00 -19.02
CA ALA A 218 9.04 0.86 -18.73
C ALA A 218 9.89 0.38 -17.53
N GLY A 219 9.63 -0.81 -16.99
CA GLY A 219 10.40 -1.41 -15.90
C GLY A 219 10.03 -0.89 -14.50
N LEU A 220 8.95 -0.12 -14.36
CA LEU A 220 8.47 0.32 -13.06
C LEU A 220 7.65 -0.78 -12.38
N SER A 221 7.88 -0.97 -11.09
CA SER A 221 7.08 -1.87 -10.27
C SER A 221 5.67 -1.30 -10.05
N HIS A 222 4.73 -2.17 -9.65
CA HIS A 222 3.38 -1.74 -9.30
C HIS A 222 3.38 -0.70 -8.15
N SER A 223 4.21 -0.91 -7.12
CA SER A 223 4.33 0.04 -6.01
C SER A 223 4.84 1.40 -6.48
N MET A 224 5.87 1.42 -7.32
CA MET A 224 6.42 2.66 -7.89
C MET A 224 5.39 3.40 -8.75
N THR A 225 4.59 2.66 -9.50
CA THR A 225 3.49 3.21 -10.30
C THR A 225 2.45 3.90 -9.41
N MET A 226 2.08 3.26 -8.29
CA MET A 226 1.16 3.84 -7.32
C MET A 226 1.75 5.04 -6.60
N ASP A 227 3.04 5.01 -6.24
CA ASP A 227 3.74 6.15 -5.65
C ASP A 227 3.74 7.36 -6.60
N MET A 228 4.03 7.14 -7.88
CA MET A 228 3.94 8.17 -8.92
C MET A 228 2.51 8.71 -9.05
N ALA A 229 1.50 7.83 -9.12
CA ALA A 229 0.10 8.24 -9.19
C ALA A 229 -0.31 9.06 -7.95
N ASN A 230 0.18 8.70 -6.77
CA ASN A 230 -0.11 9.45 -5.54
C ASN A 230 0.54 10.85 -5.53
N ILE A 231 1.70 11.03 -6.16
CA ILE A 231 2.37 12.33 -6.26
C ILE A 231 1.53 13.31 -7.09
N PHE A 232 0.93 12.85 -8.18
CA PHE A 232 0.17 13.70 -9.11
C PHE A 232 -1.35 13.62 -8.95
N GLY A 233 -1.86 12.72 -8.11
CA GLY A 233 -3.29 12.40 -8.01
C GLY A 233 -4.18 13.55 -7.52
N TYR A 234 -3.59 14.70 -7.16
CA TYR A 234 -4.33 15.92 -6.88
C TYR A 234 -4.51 16.83 -8.10
N ASP A 235 -3.59 16.78 -9.05
CA ASP A 235 -3.61 17.58 -10.27
C ASP A 235 -4.20 16.81 -11.46
N ILE A 236 -4.16 15.47 -11.40
CA ILE A 236 -4.62 14.57 -12.45
C ILE A 236 -5.55 13.52 -11.80
N ASP A 237 -6.80 13.41 -12.28
CA ASP A 237 -7.64 12.28 -11.93
C ASP A 237 -7.24 11.08 -12.80
N PHE A 238 -6.36 10.20 -12.30
CA PHE A 238 -5.87 9.07 -13.08
C PHE A 238 -6.96 8.08 -13.53
N ALA A 239 -8.16 8.11 -12.94
CA ALA A 239 -9.27 7.27 -13.37
C ALA A 239 -10.03 7.89 -14.56
N GLN A 240 -10.14 9.22 -14.62
CA GLN A 240 -10.96 9.92 -15.62
C GLN A 240 -10.13 10.63 -16.69
N ASP A 241 -8.91 11.06 -16.36
CA ASP A 241 -8.14 12.01 -17.16
C ASP A 241 -7.13 11.41 -18.10
N ILE A 242 -6.61 10.21 -17.81
CA ILE A 242 -5.59 9.56 -18.64
C ILE A 242 -6.11 9.28 -20.04
N ARG A 243 -5.30 9.60 -21.04
CA ARG A 243 -5.56 9.30 -22.45
C ARG A 243 -4.36 8.62 -23.09
N LYS A 244 -4.63 7.94 -24.20
CA LYS A 244 -3.57 7.48 -25.10
C LYS A 244 -2.76 8.68 -25.58
N GLY A 245 -1.43 8.59 -25.53
CA GLY A 245 -0.51 9.68 -25.89
C GLY A 245 -0.05 10.54 -24.72
N ASP A 246 -0.68 10.44 -23.54
CA ASP A 246 -0.08 10.99 -22.32
C ASP A 246 1.24 10.29 -22.03
N GLU A 247 2.17 10.96 -21.35
CA GLU A 247 3.50 10.41 -21.09
C GLU A 247 3.98 10.72 -19.68
N PHE A 248 4.93 9.93 -19.19
CA PHE A 248 5.61 10.20 -17.94
C PHE A 248 7.11 9.92 -18.03
N ASP A 249 7.84 10.61 -17.17
CA ASP A 249 9.27 10.50 -16.96
C ASP A 249 9.52 10.35 -15.45
N VAL A 250 10.33 9.38 -15.01
CA VAL A 250 10.61 9.15 -13.58
C VAL A 250 12.09 8.91 -13.38
N VAL A 251 12.71 9.72 -12.50
CA VAL A 251 14.04 9.45 -11.95
C VAL A 251 13.84 8.87 -10.55
N TYR A 252 14.36 7.67 -10.30
CA TYR A 252 14.14 6.96 -9.04
C TYR A 252 15.38 6.16 -8.61
N GLU A 253 15.39 5.78 -7.34
CA GLU A 253 16.42 4.93 -6.76
C GLU A 253 16.18 3.46 -7.13
N GLN A 254 17.24 2.78 -7.58
CA GLN A 254 17.27 1.35 -7.83
C GLN A 254 18.29 0.71 -6.88
N LYS A 255 17.87 -0.34 -6.19
CA LYS A 255 18.71 -1.12 -5.27
C LYS A 255 19.33 -2.28 -6.05
N VAL A 256 20.65 -2.37 -6.03
CA VAL A 256 21.43 -3.35 -6.79
C VAL A 256 22.34 -4.13 -5.85
N ILE A 257 22.39 -5.45 -6.03
CA ILE A 257 23.37 -6.35 -5.40
C ILE A 257 23.96 -7.22 -6.49
N ASN A 258 25.30 -7.30 -6.55
CA ASN A 258 26.04 -8.13 -7.52
C ASN A 258 25.58 -7.90 -8.97
N GLY A 259 25.33 -6.65 -9.35
CA GLY A 259 24.84 -6.27 -10.68
C GLY A 259 23.35 -6.55 -10.94
N LYS A 260 22.66 -7.28 -10.07
CA LYS A 260 21.22 -7.58 -10.18
C LYS A 260 20.39 -6.55 -9.43
N THR A 261 19.30 -6.10 -10.06
CA THR A 261 18.31 -5.26 -9.37
C THR A 261 17.51 -6.10 -8.39
N VAL A 262 17.52 -5.68 -7.13
CA VAL A 262 16.88 -6.38 -6.00
C VAL A 262 15.70 -5.61 -5.42
N GLY A 263 15.50 -4.38 -5.88
CA GLY A 263 14.34 -3.58 -5.53
C GLY A 263 14.47 -2.13 -5.99
N THR A 264 13.50 -1.31 -5.59
CA THR A 264 13.49 0.13 -5.85
C THR A 264 13.48 0.90 -4.53
N GLY A 265 13.93 2.15 -4.58
CA GLY A 265 13.85 3.13 -3.50
C GLY A 265 12.85 4.22 -3.82
N ASN A 266 13.18 5.47 -3.50
CA ASN A 266 12.30 6.62 -3.67
C ASN A 266 12.26 7.14 -5.10
N ILE A 267 11.14 7.76 -5.50
CA ILE A 267 11.08 8.65 -6.66
C ILE A 267 11.81 9.95 -6.30
N LEU A 268 12.85 10.31 -7.05
CA LEU A 268 13.62 11.53 -6.82
C LEU A 268 13.01 12.72 -7.56
N SER A 269 12.59 12.50 -8.80
CA SER A 269 11.79 13.44 -9.57
C SER A 269 10.88 12.68 -10.54
N ALA A 270 9.73 13.28 -10.85
CA ALA A 270 8.83 12.75 -11.85
C ALA A 270 8.22 13.89 -12.66
N ARG A 271 7.86 13.60 -13.91
CA ARG A 271 7.11 14.48 -14.78
C ARG A 271 6.00 13.69 -15.44
N PHE A 272 4.82 14.30 -15.54
CA PHE A 272 3.66 13.71 -16.19
C PHE A 272 3.05 14.74 -17.13
N THR A 273 2.91 14.38 -18.41
CA THR A 273 2.20 15.20 -19.40
C THR A 273 0.82 14.57 -19.62
N ASN A 274 -0.22 15.25 -19.14
CA ASN A 274 -1.61 14.86 -19.34
C ASN A 274 -2.31 15.90 -20.21
N ARG A 275 -2.85 15.48 -21.36
CA ARG A 275 -3.58 16.34 -22.31
C ARG A 275 -2.80 17.61 -22.69
N GLY A 276 -1.49 17.45 -22.94
CA GLY A 276 -0.58 18.53 -23.33
C GLY A 276 -0.11 19.44 -22.19
N LYS A 277 -0.60 19.25 -20.95
CA LYS A 277 -0.11 19.98 -19.78
C LYS A 277 0.87 19.12 -18.99
N THR A 278 2.05 19.68 -18.73
CA THR A 278 3.12 19.02 -18.00
C THR A 278 3.12 19.41 -16.53
N TYR A 279 3.20 18.40 -15.67
CA TYR A 279 3.34 18.52 -14.23
C TYR A 279 4.69 17.94 -13.82
N THR A 280 5.46 18.67 -13.02
CA THR A 280 6.78 18.23 -12.53
C THR A 280 6.76 18.18 -11.02
N ALA A 281 7.25 17.09 -10.44
CA ALA A 281 7.35 16.87 -9.01
C ALA A 281 8.79 16.48 -8.64
N ILE A 282 9.32 17.11 -7.59
CA ILE A 282 10.71 16.95 -7.15
C ILE A 282 10.70 16.63 -5.66
N ARG A 283 11.34 15.52 -5.29
CA ARG A 283 11.47 15.10 -3.91
C ARG A 283 12.51 15.97 -3.20
N TYR A 284 12.14 16.55 -2.07
CA TYR A 284 13.05 17.38 -1.27
C TYR A 284 12.94 17.06 0.21
N THR A 285 14.09 16.90 0.86
CA THR A 285 14.20 16.74 2.32
C THR A 285 14.78 18.02 2.91
N ASN A 286 14.02 18.75 3.71
CA ASN A 286 14.47 19.99 4.35
C ASN A 286 15.49 19.74 5.48
N LYS A 287 16.08 20.80 6.04
CA LYS A 287 17.05 20.70 7.15
C LYS A 287 16.52 20.00 8.41
N GLN A 288 15.21 19.97 8.61
CA GLN A 288 14.56 19.29 9.73
C GLN A 288 14.26 17.80 9.43
N GLY A 289 14.69 17.28 8.28
CA GLY A 289 14.47 15.89 7.88
C GLY A 289 13.08 15.61 7.32
N ASN A 290 12.25 16.63 7.10
CA ASN A 290 10.93 16.44 6.48
C ASN A 290 11.07 16.32 4.97
N THR A 291 10.65 15.17 4.44
CA THR A 291 10.56 14.88 3.01
C THR A 291 9.18 15.23 2.47
N ASN A 292 9.10 15.92 1.33
CA ASN A 292 7.89 16.06 0.53
C ASN A 292 8.22 16.17 -0.97
N TYR A 293 7.19 16.18 -1.82
CA TYR A 293 7.31 16.50 -3.24
C TYR A 293 6.82 17.92 -3.50
N TYR A 294 7.55 18.65 -4.34
CA TYR A 294 7.27 20.02 -4.71
C TYR A 294 7.32 20.20 -6.23
N THR A 295 6.60 21.19 -6.75
CA THR A 295 6.74 21.63 -8.13
C THR A 295 8.14 22.19 -8.38
N ALA A 296 8.51 22.39 -9.65
CA ALA A 296 9.76 23.06 -10.03
C ALA A 296 9.96 24.43 -9.35
N ASP A 297 8.86 25.16 -9.12
CA ASP A 297 8.86 26.48 -8.47
C ASP A 297 8.83 26.41 -6.93
N GLY A 298 8.75 25.20 -6.36
CA GLY A 298 8.73 24.97 -4.92
C GLY A 298 7.33 25.01 -4.28
N ASN A 299 6.25 24.92 -5.06
CA ASN A 299 4.89 24.75 -4.50
C ASN A 299 4.68 23.30 -4.07
N SER A 300 3.88 23.05 -3.03
CA SER A 300 3.65 21.68 -2.57
C SER A 300 2.81 20.87 -3.56
N MET A 301 3.21 19.62 -3.83
CA MET A 301 2.39 18.66 -4.59
C MET A 301 1.28 18.03 -3.73
N ARG A 302 1.25 18.30 -2.41
CA ARG A 302 0.25 17.76 -1.48
C ARG A 302 -0.82 18.80 -1.17
N LYS A 303 -2.05 18.34 -0.91
CA LYS A 303 -3.06 19.17 -0.26
C LYS A 303 -2.73 19.38 1.22
N ALA A 304 -3.04 20.57 1.74
CA ALA A 304 -2.89 20.87 3.17
C ALA A 304 -3.79 19.98 4.04
N PHE A 305 -4.88 19.45 3.45
CA PHE A 305 -5.87 18.65 4.14
C PHE A 305 -6.24 17.34 3.42
N ILE A 306 -6.33 16.24 4.17
CA ILE A 306 -7.12 15.06 3.79
C ILE A 306 -8.59 15.32 4.11
N ARG A 307 -9.50 14.78 3.28
CA ARG A 307 -10.95 15.04 3.43
C ARG A 307 -11.58 14.28 4.59
N THR A 308 -11.15 13.05 4.79
CA THR A 308 -11.77 12.15 5.76
C THR A 308 -10.82 11.88 6.92
N PRO A 309 -11.13 12.31 8.15
CA PRO A 309 -10.29 12.07 9.32
C PRO A 309 -10.34 10.64 9.86
N VAL A 310 -11.23 9.78 9.33
CA VAL A 310 -11.48 8.42 9.84
C VAL A 310 -11.63 7.46 8.67
N ASP A 311 -10.89 6.35 8.70
CA ASP A 311 -11.02 5.32 7.68
C ASP A 311 -12.33 4.52 7.89
N PHE A 312 -13.00 4.13 6.80
CA PHE A 312 -14.19 3.26 6.81
C PHE A 312 -15.40 3.79 7.62
N ALA A 313 -15.50 5.11 7.82
CA ALA A 313 -16.64 5.73 8.47
C ALA A 313 -17.75 6.13 7.48
N ARG A 314 -19.00 5.98 7.88
CA ARG A 314 -20.15 6.53 7.15
C ARG A 314 -20.47 7.93 7.68
N ILE A 315 -20.85 8.85 6.80
CA ILE A 315 -21.37 10.14 7.24
C ILE A 315 -22.78 9.93 7.76
N SER A 316 -22.99 10.10 9.08
CA SER A 316 -24.31 9.99 9.70
C SER A 316 -25.08 11.30 9.65
N SER A 317 -24.37 12.44 9.53
CA SER A 317 -24.98 13.75 9.59
C SER A 317 -24.07 14.81 8.93
N MET A 318 -24.62 15.54 7.95
CA MET A 318 -23.91 16.55 7.15
C MET A 318 -23.91 17.92 7.84
N PHE A 319 -23.03 18.82 7.38
CA PHE A 319 -23.05 20.24 7.75
C PHE A 319 -24.37 20.88 7.34
N SER A 320 -24.95 21.72 8.21
CA SER A 320 -26.19 22.44 7.90
C SER A 320 -26.35 23.65 8.79
N MET A 321 -26.77 24.78 8.22
CA MET A 321 -27.06 26.00 8.99
C MET A 321 -28.47 26.04 9.60
N GLY A 322 -29.33 25.07 9.28
CA GLY A 322 -30.77 25.14 9.59
C GLY A 322 -31.46 23.79 9.84
N ARG A 323 -30.78 22.80 10.43
CA ARG A 323 -31.38 21.48 10.70
C ARG A 323 -32.11 21.45 12.06
N LYS A 324 -33.20 20.69 12.18
CA LYS A 324 -33.82 20.36 13.47
C LYS A 324 -32.88 19.46 14.31
N HIS A 325 -32.52 19.88 15.52
CA HIS A 325 -31.62 19.17 16.41
C HIS A 325 -32.31 17.92 17.00
N PRO A 326 -31.74 16.72 16.86
CA PRO A 326 -32.44 15.46 17.20
C PRO A 326 -32.72 15.30 18.69
N ILE A 327 -31.91 15.92 19.56
CA ILE A 327 -32.06 15.83 21.03
C ILE A 327 -32.88 17.01 21.60
N LEU A 328 -32.81 18.18 20.97
CA LEU A 328 -33.35 19.43 21.53
C LEU A 328 -34.63 19.88 20.84
N ASN A 329 -34.99 19.26 19.71
CA ASN A 329 -36.15 19.56 18.87
C ASN A 329 -36.28 21.03 18.39
N LYS A 330 -35.16 21.77 18.36
CA LYS A 330 -35.08 23.15 17.82
C LYS A 330 -34.27 23.19 16.54
N ILE A 331 -34.55 24.13 15.62
CA ILE A 331 -33.69 24.39 14.47
C ILE A 331 -32.36 24.95 14.99
N ARG A 332 -31.27 24.27 14.68
CA ARG A 332 -29.93 24.61 15.11
C ARG A 332 -28.92 24.22 14.04
N ALA A 333 -27.94 25.08 13.80
CA ALA A 333 -26.85 24.78 12.91
C ALA A 333 -26.03 23.58 13.42
N HIS A 334 -25.79 22.62 12.54
CA HIS A 334 -24.79 21.59 12.68
C HIS A 334 -23.52 22.07 11.98
N LYS A 335 -22.56 22.56 12.77
CA LYS A 335 -21.37 23.29 12.29
C LYS A 335 -20.19 22.37 11.90
N GLY A 336 -20.50 21.12 11.60
CA GLY A 336 -19.55 20.07 11.27
C GLY A 336 -20.19 18.92 10.53
N VAL A 337 -19.46 17.82 10.41
CA VAL A 337 -19.88 16.55 9.81
C VAL A 337 -19.67 15.46 10.84
N ASP A 338 -20.67 14.59 10.98
CA ASP A 338 -20.61 13.45 11.90
C ASP A 338 -20.23 12.18 11.13
N TYR A 339 -19.14 11.55 11.53
CA TYR A 339 -18.65 10.29 11.01
C TYR A 339 -18.96 9.17 12.00
N ALA A 340 -19.92 8.31 11.68
CA ALA A 340 -20.27 7.17 12.50
C ALA A 340 -19.32 6.00 12.23
N ALA A 341 -18.69 5.51 13.30
CA ALA A 341 -17.83 4.34 13.30
C ALA A 341 -17.73 3.78 14.74
N PRO A 342 -17.28 2.52 14.93
CA PRO A 342 -17.15 1.91 16.25
C PRO A 342 -16.29 2.73 17.23
N ARG A 343 -16.54 2.56 18.53
CA ARG A 343 -15.66 3.15 19.56
C ARG A 343 -14.26 2.58 19.42
N GLY A 344 -13.25 3.41 19.62
CA GLY A 344 -11.86 3.01 19.45
C GLY A 344 -11.32 3.15 18.03
N THR A 345 -12.15 3.43 17.02
CA THR A 345 -11.65 3.69 15.66
C THR A 345 -10.68 4.89 15.67
N PRO A 346 -9.47 4.77 15.09
CA PRO A 346 -8.50 5.85 15.04
C PRO A 346 -9.02 7.09 14.30
N ILE A 347 -8.78 8.26 14.88
CA ILE A 347 -9.05 9.57 14.28
C ILE A 347 -7.70 10.17 13.89
N LYS A 348 -7.58 10.63 12.65
CA LYS A 348 -6.38 11.25 12.08
C LYS A 348 -6.54 12.76 11.99
N ALA A 349 -5.44 13.49 12.20
CA ALA A 349 -5.38 14.93 11.90
C ALA A 349 -5.56 15.14 10.39
N THR A 350 -6.49 15.99 9.99
CA THR A 350 -6.73 16.23 8.56
C THR A 350 -5.63 17.03 7.91
N GLY A 351 -4.79 17.77 8.65
CA GLY A 351 -3.68 18.55 8.11
C GLY A 351 -2.54 18.69 9.11
N ASP A 352 -1.38 19.11 8.64
CA ASP A 352 -0.26 19.50 9.51
C ASP A 352 -0.69 20.69 10.39
N GLY A 353 -0.30 20.72 11.67
CA GLY A 353 -0.69 21.84 12.52
C GLY A 353 -0.28 21.73 13.97
N LYS A 354 -0.66 22.77 14.74
CA LYS A 354 -0.43 22.88 16.18
C LYS A 354 -1.71 22.59 16.95
N VAL A 355 -1.62 21.71 17.95
CA VAL A 355 -2.72 21.37 18.84
C VAL A 355 -2.99 22.55 19.77
N LEU A 356 -4.12 23.24 19.57
CA LEU A 356 -4.57 24.31 20.45
C LEU A 356 -5.22 23.77 21.72
N LEU A 357 -5.84 22.60 21.63
CA LEU A 357 -6.49 21.93 22.74
C LEU A 357 -6.44 20.41 22.52
N ALA A 358 -6.04 19.67 23.55
CA ALA A 358 -6.37 18.26 23.73
C ALA A 358 -6.95 18.10 25.14
N GLY A 359 -8.27 18.06 25.27
CA GLY A 359 -8.94 18.07 26.57
C GLY A 359 -10.47 18.07 26.47
N ARG A 360 -11.17 18.29 27.59
CA ARG A 360 -12.64 18.36 27.60
C ARG A 360 -13.13 19.75 27.17
N ARG A 361 -14.16 19.79 26.31
CA ARG A 361 -14.79 21.05 25.85
C ARG A 361 -16.32 20.92 25.80
N GLY A 362 -16.98 21.13 26.94
CA GLY A 362 -18.43 21.22 27.04
C GLY A 362 -19.17 20.09 26.31
N GLY A 363 -20.12 20.45 25.44
CA GLY A 363 -20.92 19.50 24.65
C GLY A 363 -20.12 18.64 23.67
N TYR A 364 -18.91 19.04 23.26
CA TYR A 364 -18.04 18.21 22.41
C TYR A 364 -17.37 17.07 23.19
N GLY A 365 -17.43 17.05 24.53
CA GLY A 365 -16.73 16.03 25.31
C GLY A 365 -15.21 16.13 25.18
N ASN A 366 -14.52 14.99 25.10
CA ASN A 366 -13.08 14.99 24.81
C ASN A 366 -12.88 15.46 23.37
N THR A 367 -12.04 16.48 23.22
CA THR A 367 -11.92 17.26 22.00
C THR A 367 -10.46 17.55 21.71
N VAL A 368 -10.08 17.40 20.44
CA VAL A 368 -8.84 17.94 19.90
C VAL A 368 -9.16 19.12 18.98
N ILE A 369 -8.41 20.21 19.09
CA ILE A 369 -8.49 21.37 18.19
C ILE A 369 -7.11 21.61 17.61
N ILE A 370 -7.02 21.69 16.29
CA ILE A 370 -5.75 21.89 15.59
C ILE A 370 -5.84 23.18 14.78
N GLN A 371 -4.83 24.04 14.95
CA GLN A 371 -4.59 25.20 14.11
C GLN A 371 -3.64 24.82 12.98
N HIS A 372 -4.01 25.13 11.76
CA HIS A 372 -3.25 24.83 10.54
C HIS A 372 -2.90 26.14 9.85
N GLY A 373 -1.63 26.55 9.98
CA GLY A 373 -1.19 27.89 9.58
C GLY A 373 -2.02 28.98 10.28
N GLU A 374 -2.21 30.11 9.63
CA GLU A 374 -2.95 31.26 10.17
C GLU A 374 -4.46 31.17 9.88
N THR A 375 -4.83 30.54 8.77
CA THR A 375 -6.18 30.61 8.19
C THR A 375 -7.13 29.54 8.72
N TYR A 376 -6.64 28.33 8.97
CA TYR A 376 -7.51 27.15 9.10
C TYR A 376 -7.48 26.56 10.50
N ARG A 377 -8.63 26.04 10.93
CA ARG A 377 -8.77 25.31 12.20
C ARG A 377 -9.69 24.12 12.04
N THR A 378 -9.33 23.00 12.66
CA THR A 378 -10.18 21.82 12.72
C THR A 378 -10.47 21.42 14.16
N LEU A 379 -11.66 20.85 14.38
CA LEU A 379 -12.10 20.34 15.67
C LEU A 379 -12.55 18.89 15.53
N TYR A 380 -12.17 18.06 16.49
CA TYR A 380 -12.49 16.64 16.57
C TYR A 380 -13.15 16.38 17.92
N GLY A 381 -14.46 16.17 17.93
CA GLY A 381 -15.27 16.00 19.14
C GLY A 381 -15.66 14.55 19.43
N HIS A 382 -16.28 14.36 20.60
CA HIS A 382 -16.84 13.12 21.13
C HIS A 382 -15.85 11.97 21.31
N MET A 383 -14.55 12.28 21.40
CA MET A 383 -13.49 11.27 21.46
C MET A 383 -13.58 10.43 22.74
N GLN A 384 -13.14 9.18 22.73
CA GLN A 384 -13.01 8.41 23.97
C GLN A 384 -11.70 8.71 24.71
N GLY A 385 -10.66 9.07 23.96
CA GLY A 385 -9.32 9.37 24.48
C GLY A 385 -8.40 9.85 23.37
N PHE A 386 -7.24 10.35 23.80
CA PHE A 386 -6.21 10.92 22.92
C PHE A 386 -5.13 9.89 22.61
N ALA A 387 -4.48 10.01 21.46
CA ALA A 387 -3.32 9.20 21.13
C ALA A 387 -2.10 9.63 21.95
N LYS A 388 -1.15 8.71 22.16
CA LYS A 388 0.08 8.99 22.91
C LYS A 388 0.84 10.16 22.25
N GLY A 389 1.27 11.13 23.06
CA GLY A 389 2.02 12.29 22.61
C GLY A 389 1.17 13.44 22.05
N VAL A 390 -0.15 13.29 21.97
CA VAL A 390 -1.05 14.38 21.58
C VAL A 390 -1.47 15.17 22.81
N GLN A 391 -0.97 16.40 22.89
CA GLN A 391 -1.21 17.32 24.00
C GLN A 391 -1.30 18.75 23.50
N THR A 392 -1.96 19.61 24.27
CA THR A 392 -2.02 21.06 24.00
C THR A 392 -0.61 21.64 23.83
N GLY A 393 -0.43 22.45 22.79
CA GLY A 393 0.85 23.05 22.41
C GLY A 393 1.72 22.19 21.49
N GLY A 394 1.46 20.88 21.40
CA GLY A 394 2.18 19.97 20.52
C GLY A 394 1.91 20.20 19.03
N SER A 395 2.78 19.65 18.17
CA SER A 395 2.59 19.63 16.73
C SER A 395 2.13 18.25 16.27
N VAL A 396 1.31 18.20 15.22
CA VAL A 396 0.85 16.97 14.58
C VAL A 396 1.03 17.06 13.07
N LYS A 397 1.27 15.90 12.45
CA LYS A 397 1.33 15.76 10.98
C LYS A 397 -0.03 15.35 10.44
N GLN A 398 -0.34 15.76 9.21
CA GLN A 398 -1.46 15.26 8.43
C GLN A 398 -1.43 13.72 8.41
N GLY A 399 -2.58 13.10 8.70
CA GLY A 399 -2.71 11.63 8.77
C GLY A 399 -2.25 11.03 10.10
N GLN A 400 -1.60 11.78 10.99
CA GLN A 400 -1.21 11.29 12.32
C GLN A 400 -2.46 10.98 13.15
N VAL A 401 -2.47 9.81 13.81
CA VAL A 401 -3.54 9.45 14.75
C VAL A 401 -3.49 10.39 15.96
N ILE A 402 -4.59 11.09 16.21
CA ILE A 402 -4.74 12.06 17.30
C ILE A 402 -5.59 11.57 18.46
N GLY A 403 -6.34 10.50 18.24
CA GLY A 403 -7.09 9.80 19.28
C GLY A 403 -8.11 8.88 18.67
N TYR A 404 -9.19 8.61 19.40
CA TYR A 404 -10.09 7.52 19.06
C TYR A 404 -11.55 7.90 19.23
N ILE A 405 -12.41 7.40 18.34
CA ILE A 405 -13.85 7.62 18.38
C ILE A 405 -14.43 7.18 19.72
N GLY A 406 -15.34 7.98 20.26
CA GLY A 406 -16.06 7.69 21.49
C GLY A 406 -17.51 8.16 21.42
N THR A 407 -18.06 8.47 22.58
CA THR A 407 -19.41 9.06 22.72
C THR A 407 -19.45 10.09 23.85
N THR A 408 -18.32 10.75 24.13
CA THR A 408 -18.25 11.69 25.26
C THR A 408 -18.97 13.00 24.94
N GLY A 409 -19.42 13.72 25.96
CA GLY A 409 -20.19 14.95 25.78
C GLY A 409 -21.63 14.68 25.33
N LEU A 410 -22.21 15.60 24.57
CA LEU A 410 -23.57 15.51 24.06
C LEU A 410 -23.59 14.70 22.76
N SER A 411 -23.59 13.37 22.89
CA SER A 411 -23.62 12.43 21.77
C SER A 411 -24.70 11.35 21.99
N THR A 412 -25.41 10.97 20.91
CA THR A 412 -26.41 9.90 20.93
C THR A 412 -25.82 8.50 20.71
N GLY A 413 -24.58 8.41 20.23
CA GLY A 413 -23.92 7.15 19.94
C GLY A 413 -22.51 7.33 19.37
N PRO A 414 -21.76 6.25 19.15
CA PRO A 414 -20.37 6.34 18.68
C PRO A 414 -20.22 7.05 17.33
N HIS A 415 -19.59 8.22 17.35
CA HIS A 415 -19.23 8.99 16.16
C HIS A 415 -18.12 10.00 16.46
N LEU A 416 -17.47 10.48 15.40
CA LEU A 416 -16.64 11.68 15.43
C LEU A 416 -17.49 12.86 14.94
N HIS A 417 -17.54 13.94 15.72
CA HIS A 417 -17.98 15.24 15.22
C HIS A 417 -16.78 16.04 14.72
N TYR A 418 -16.75 16.35 13.43
CA TYR A 418 -15.63 17.03 12.77
C TYR A 418 -16.05 18.40 12.24
N GLU A 419 -15.34 19.45 12.65
CA GLU A 419 -15.57 20.81 12.14
C GLU A 419 -14.35 21.32 11.38
N PHE A 420 -14.62 22.14 10.35
CA PHE A 420 -13.60 22.85 9.59
C PHE A 420 -13.91 24.34 9.57
N GLN A 421 -12.93 25.17 9.90
CA GLN A 421 -13.05 26.62 9.92
C GLN A 421 -12.04 27.27 8.98
N VAL A 422 -12.49 28.29 8.26
CA VAL A 422 -11.67 29.16 7.41
C VAL A 422 -11.82 30.58 7.95
N ASN A 423 -10.70 31.20 8.35
CA ASN A 423 -10.69 32.53 8.98
C ASN A 423 -11.69 32.65 10.15
N GLY A 424 -11.80 31.59 10.96
CA GLY A 424 -12.70 31.52 12.12
C GLY A 424 -14.18 31.23 11.81
N VAL A 425 -14.56 31.12 10.54
CA VAL A 425 -15.94 30.79 10.13
C VAL A 425 -16.06 29.29 9.84
N HIS A 426 -17.06 28.63 10.41
CA HIS A 426 -17.34 27.22 10.12
C HIS A 426 -17.88 27.06 8.69
N VAL A 427 -17.30 26.13 7.94
CA VAL A 427 -17.70 25.81 6.57
C VAL A 427 -17.98 24.33 6.44
N ASP A 428 -18.69 23.95 5.37
CA ASP A 428 -18.86 22.53 5.02
C ASP A 428 -17.50 21.93 4.61
N PRO A 429 -16.94 20.98 5.38
CA PRO A 429 -15.66 20.37 5.05
C PRO A 429 -15.69 19.54 3.76
N LEU A 430 -16.86 19.08 3.32
CA LEU A 430 -17.02 18.23 2.13
C LEU A 430 -17.12 19.08 0.84
N GLY A 431 -17.68 20.28 0.94
CA GLY A 431 -17.84 21.21 -0.19
C GLY A 431 -16.63 22.10 -0.47
N GLN A 432 -15.64 22.15 0.42
CA GLN A 432 -14.56 23.11 0.32
C GLN A 432 -13.45 22.69 -0.67
N LYS A 433 -13.02 23.62 -1.52
CA LYS A 433 -11.75 23.48 -2.25
C LYS A 433 -10.60 23.62 -1.26
N LEU A 434 -9.91 22.52 -1.00
CA LEU A 434 -8.79 22.48 -0.04
C LEU A 434 -7.54 23.10 -0.67
N PRO A 435 -6.81 23.97 0.05
CA PRO A 435 -5.57 24.56 -0.43
C PRO A 435 -4.47 23.49 -0.55
N MET A 436 -3.45 23.79 -1.36
CA MET A 436 -2.19 23.06 -1.32
C MET A 436 -1.51 23.28 0.04
N ALA A 437 -0.70 22.31 0.46
CA ALA A 437 0.15 22.45 1.63
C ALA A 437 1.19 23.55 1.41
N ASP A 438 1.82 23.99 2.49
CA ASP A 438 2.75 25.11 2.42
C ASP A 438 3.86 24.87 1.37
N PRO A 439 4.18 25.88 0.55
CA PRO A 439 5.31 25.80 -0.36
C PRO A 439 6.61 25.71 0.44
N ILE A 440 7.72 25.51 -0.25
CA ILE A 440 9.05 25.52 0.36
C ILE A 440 9.25 26.82 1.12
N ALA A 441 9.65 26.68 2.39
CA ALA A 441 9.94 27.82 3.25
C ALA A 441 10.97 28.73 2.56
N LYS A 442 10.80 30.06 2.69
CA LYS A 442 11.71 31.04 2.05
C LYS A 442 13.18 30.77 2.39
N SER A 443 13.46 30.35 3.62
CA SER A 443 14.81 29.99 4.11
C SER A 443 15.40 28.72 3.47
N GLU A 444 14.58 27.82 2.94
CA GLU A 444 15.01 26.58 2.29
C GLU A 444 15.07 26.72 0.75
N LYS A 445 14.53 27.82 0.17
CA LYS A 445 14.38 27.99 -1.29
C LYS A 445 15.71 27.85 -2.04
N GLN A 446 16.79 28.47 -1.57
CA GLN A 446 18.10 28.35 -2.24
C GLN A 446 18.62 26.91 -2.25
N ARG A 447 18.52 26.22 -1.11
CA ARG A 447 18.94 24.81 -0.99
C ARG A 447 18.08 23.90 -1.85
N PHE A 448 16.77 24.16 -1.93
CA PHE A 448 15.89 23.46 -2.84
C PHE A 448 16.36 23.63 -4.28
N MET A 449 16.57 24.86 -4.76
CA MET A 449 17.02 25.10 -6.14
C MET A 449 18.33 24.39 -6.46
N GLN A 450 19.31 24.41 -5.54
CA GLN A 450 20.58 23.72 -5.71
C GLN A 450 20.44 22.20 -5.84
N GLN A 451 19.44 21.59 -5.17
CA GLN A 451 19.20 20.15 -5.24
C GLN A 451 18.25 19.76 -6.38
N SER A 452 17.32 20.64 -6.75
CA SER A 452 16.28 20.37 -7.73
C SER A 452 16.76 20.56 -9.17
N GLN A 453 17.62 21.55 -9.43
CA GLN A 453 18.13 21.84 -10.76
C GLN A 453 18.86 20.64 -11.41
N PRO A 454 19.77 19.93 -10.73
CA PRO A 454 20.42 18.75 -11.30
C PRO A 454 19.43 17.63 -11.65
N LEU A 455 18.42 17.41 -10.81
CA LEU A 455 17.39 16.39 -11.05
C LEU A 455 16.51 16.72 -12.27
N MET A 456 16.19 18.00 -12.48
CA MET A 456 15.45 18.46 -13.66
C MET A 456 16.31 18.34 -14.92
N ALA A 457 17.56 18.82 -14.88
CA ALA A 457 18.48 18.74 -16.01
C ALA A 457 18.75 17.28 -16.42
N ARG A 458 18.89 16.38 -15.45
CA ARG A 458 19.02 14.94 -15.70
C ARG A 458 17.80 14.38 -16.42
N MET A 459 16.59 14.72 -15.96
CA MET A 459 15.36 14.25 -16.60
C MET A 459 15.27 14.68 -18.06
N ASP A 460 15.65 15.94 -18.37
CA ASP A 460 15.65 16.44 -19.74
C ASP A 460 16.70 15.72 -20.62
N HIS A 461 17.89 15.46 -20.07
CA HIS A 461 18.96 14.71 -20.75
C HIS A 461 18.60 13.24 -21.00
N ASP A 462 18.08 12.54 -19.99
CA ASP A 462 17.73 11.12 -20.08
C ASP A 462 16.55 10.91 -21.03
N LYS A 463 15.59 11.85 -21.06
CA LYS A 463 14.49 11.85 -22.03
C LYS A 463 14.99 11.98 -23.46
N ALA A 464 15.85 12.96 -23.74
CA ALA A 464 16.41 13.17 -25.07
C ALA A 464 17.17 11.93 -25.54
N THR A 465 17.95 11.31 -24.66
CA THR A 465 18.73 10.09 -24.96
C THR A 465 17.82 8.89 -25.26
N THR A 466 16.78 8.68 -24.44
CA THR A 466 15.82 7.57 -24.63
C THR A 466 15.01 7.72 -25.91
N LEU A 467 14.58 8.95 -26.25
CA LEU A 467 13.88 9.21 -27.50
C LEU A 467 14.79 9.03 -28.73
N ALA A 468 16.09 9.30 -28.59
CA ALA A 468 17.06 9.06 -29.65
C ALA A 468 17.35 7.56 -29.86
N SER A 469 17.44 6.78 -28.78
CA SER A 469 17.66 5.32 -28.87
C SER A 469 16.47 4.59 -29.50
N ASN A 470 15.24 5.04 -29.23
CA ASN A 470 14.02 4.41 -29.75
C ASN A 470 13.73 4.74 -31.23
N LYS A 471 14.50 5.66 -31.84
CA LYS A 471 14.39 6.02 -33.27
C LYS A 471 15.36 5.25 -34.16
N ARG A 472 16.29 4.48 -33.58
CA ARG A 472 17.17 3.54 -34.30
C ARG A 472 16.51 2.17 -34.29
#